data_AF-A0A5S3UGC5-F1
#
_entry.id   AF-A0A5S3UGC5-F1
#
_cell.length_a   1.000
_cell.length_b   1.000
_cell.length_c   1.000
_cell.angle_alpha   90.00
_cell.angle_beta   90.00
_cell.angle_gamma   90.00
#
_symmetry.space_group_name_H-M   'P 1'
#
loop_
_entity.id
_entity.type
_entity.pdbx_description
1 polymer ?
#
loop_
_entity_poly.entity_id
_entity_poly.type
_entity_poly.pdbx_seq_one_letter_code
_entity_poly.pdbx_strand_id
1 'polypeptide(L)' 'MLNNDPAFIEALKKISVHQLTITEASAQYDIPKRVLYKAARQQQVKQNKQKAYLIATQKRLQQSLRNVEMELASFS' A
#
# COMPACT_ATOMS: atom_id res chain seq x y z
N MET A 1 18.17 -5.90 14.81
CA MET A 1 17.03 -5.92 13.85
C MET A 1 16.68 -4.47 13.53
N LEU A 2 17.00 -3.97 12.34
CA LEU A 2 16.79 -2.57 11.93
C LEU A 2 15.30 -2.19 11.73
N ASN A 3 14.39 -3.15 11.72
CA ASN A 3 12.98 -2.91 11.38
C ASN A 3 12.17 -2.16 12.45
N ASN A 4 12.68 -2.05 13.68
CA ASN A 4 12.02 -1.33 14.77
C ASN A 4 12.73 -0.02 15.14
N ASP A 5 13.76 0.37 14.37
CA ASP A 5 14.47 1.63 14.58
C ASP A 5 13.56 2.81 14.18
N PRO A 6 13.25 3.75 15.09
CA PRO A 6 12.44 4.92 14.77
C PRO A 6 12.96 5.73 13.57
N ALA A 7 14.28 5.87 13.42
CA ALA A 7 14.89 6.60 12.32
C ALA A 7 14.62 5.91 10.97
N PHE A 8 14.70 4.57 10.95
CA PHE A 8 14.38 3.77 9.78
C PHE A 8 12.90 3.84 9.41
N ILE A 9 12.01 3.78 10.40
CA ILE A 9 10.56 3.89 10.19
C ILE A 9 10.21 5.27 9.64
N GLU A 10 10.79 6.34 10.20
CA GLU A 10 10.57 7.70 9.72
C GLU A 10 11.08 7.89 8.28
N ALA A 11 12.29 7.41 7.99
CA ALA A 11 12.87 7.47 6.65
C ALA A 11 11.96 6.76 5.62
N LEU A 12 11.48 5.55 5.93
CA LEU A 12 10.55 4.83 5.05
C LEU A 12 9.22 5.55 4.89
N LYS A 13 8.69 6.15 5.96
CA LYS A 13 7.46 6.96 5.88
C LYS A 13 7.64 8.12 4.92
N LYS A 14 8.73 8.89 5.04
CA LYS A 14 9.03 10.03 4.15
C LYS A 14 9.24 9.60 2.70
N ILE A 15 9.87 8.46 2.45
CA ILE A 15 9.99 7.88 1.11
C ILE A 15 8.60 7.52 0.55
N SER A 16 7.75 6.89 1.37
CA SER A 16 6.43 6.39 0.92
C SER A 16 5.46 7.52 0.51
N VAL A 17 5.63 8.71 1.06
CA VAL A 17 4.83 9.91 0.72
C VAL A 17 5.55 10.83 -0.25
N HIS A 18 6.62 10.36 -0.90
CA HIS A 18 7.44 11.12 -1.85
C HIS A 18 8.03 12.43 -1.30
N GLN A 19 8.16 12.55 0.03
CA GLN A 19 8.81 13.69 0.67
C GLN A 19 10.33 13.62 0.55
N LEU A 20 10.90 12.40 0.53
CA LEU A 20 12.32 12.16 0.29
C LEU A 20 12.51 11.07 -0.76
N THR A 21 13.52 11.22 -1.59
CA THR A 21 14.08 10.12 -2.39
C THR A 21 14.87 9.16 -1.51
N ILE A 22 15.10 7.93 -2.00
CA ILE A 22 15.93 6.94 -1.29
C ILE A 22 17.36 7.47 -1.06
N THR A 23 17.89 8.29 -1.97
CA THR A 23 19.23 8.86 -1.83
C THR A 23 19.26 9.91 -0.73
N GLU A 24 18.27 10.82 -0.67
CA GLU A 24 18.20 11.85 0.37
C GLU A 24 17.97 11.23 1.75
N ALA A 25 17.05 10.27 1.85
CA ALA A 25 16.81 9.55 3.10
C ALA A 25 18.05 8.75 3.56
N SER A 26 18.81 8.19 2.63
CA SER A 26 20.06 7.48 2.95
C SER A 26 21.10 8.41 3.57
N ALA A 27 21.26 9.62 3.01
CA ALA A 27 22.19 10.62 3.54
C ALA A 27 21.71 11.23 4.87
N GLN A 28 20.41 11.50 5.00
CA GLN A 28 19.85 12.18 6.17
C GLN A 28 19.80 11.28 7.41
N TYR A 29 19.56 9.98 7.25
CA TYR A 29 19.37 9.05 8.35
C TYR A 29 20.55 8.07 8.52
N ASP A 30 21.62 8.23 7.72
CA ASP A 30 22.78 7.33 7.68
C ASP A 30 22.41 5.84 7.48
N ILE A 31 21.43 5.60 6.61
CA ILE A 31 20.92 4.26 6.32
C ILE A 31 21.33 3.87 4.90
N PRO A 32 21.92 2.69 4.66
CA PRO A 32 22.33 2.31 3.31
C PRO A 32 21.16 2.29 2.31
N LYS A 33 21.34 2.92 1.15
CA LYS A 33 20.33 2.99 0.06
C LYS A 33 19.69 1.64 -0.26
N ARG A 34 20.50 0.57 -0.28
CA ARG A 34 20.04 -0.80 -0.58
C ARG A 34 19.02 -1.31 0.46
N VAL A 35 19.19 -0.96 1.73
CA VAL A 35 18.28 -1.34 2.81
C VAL A 35 16.95 -0.61 2.67
N LEU A 36 16.99 0.71 2.47
CA LEU A 36 15.80 1.53 2.22
C LEU A 36 15.04 1.07 0.97
N TYR A 37 15.74 0.82 -0.13
CA TYR A 37 15.14 0.31 -1.37
C TYR A 37 14.41 -1.02 -1.16
N LYS A 38 15.07 -1.99 -0.50
CA LYS A 38 14.48 -3.31 -0.24
C LYS A 38 13.20 -3.18 0.60
N ALA A 39 13.24 -2.37 1.66
CA ALA A 39 12.08 -2.20 2.54
C ALA A 39 10.93 -1.42 1.87
N ALA A 40 11.24 -0.33 1.15
CA ALA A 40 10.24 0.40 0.37
C ALA A 40 9.55 -0.49 -0.68
N ARG A 41 10.33 -1.35 -1.37
CA ARG A 41 9.79 -2.30 -2.34
C ARG A 41 8.89 -3.34 -1.69
N GLN A 42 9.26 -3.88 -0.53
CA GLN A 42 8.44 -4.83 0.22
C GLN A 42 7.11 -4.21 0.67
N GLN A 43 7.15 -2.97 1.19
CA GLN A 43 5.96 -2.22 1.57
C GLN A 43 5.03 -1.98 0.37
N GLN A 44 5.59 -1.57 -0.77
CA GLN A 44 4.82 -1.35 -2.00
C GLN A 44 4.14 -2.64 -2.48
N VAL A 45 4.82 -3.78 -2.46
CA VAL A 45 4.24 -5.07 -2.84
C VAL A 45 3.07 -5.43 -1.91
N LYS A 46 3.22 -5.22 -0.60
CA LYS A 46 2.15 -5.47 0.38
C LYS A 46 0.93 -4.57 0.12
N GLN A 47 1.15 -3.28 -0.09
CA GLN A 47 0.08 -2.31 -0.40
C GLN A 47 -0.62 -2.65 -1.72
N ASN A 48 0.11 -3.03 -2.77
CA ASN A 48 -0.47 -3.42 -4.05
C ASN A 48 -1.35 -4.66 -3.95
N LYS A 49 -0.94 -5.67 -3.17
CA LYS A 49 -1.77 -6.86 -2.90
C LYS A 49 -3.07 -6.49 -2.19
N GLN A 50 -3.00 -5.63 -1.17
CA GLN A 50 -4.19 -5.18 -0.44
C GLN A 50 -5.12 -4.36 -1.35
N LYS A 51 -4.57 -3.45 -2.16
CA LYS A 51 -5.34 -2.67 -3.14
C LYS A 51 -6.04 -3.57 -4.16
N ALA A 52 -5.34 -4.56 -4.70
CA ALA A 52 -5.92 -5.52 -5.64
C ALA A 52 -7.08 -6.31 -5.02
N TYR A 53 -6.92 -6.76 -3.76
CA TYR A 53 -7.99 -7.41 -3.01
C TYR A 53 -9.21 -6.49 -2.84
N LEU A 54 -9.01 -5.24 -2.42
CA LEU A 54 -10.09 -4.28 -2.23
C LEU A 54 -10.86 -4.01 -3.53
N ILE A 55 -10.16 -3.85 -4.65
CA ILE A 55 -10.78 -3.67 -5.98
C ILE A 55 -11.61 -4.91 -6.37
N ALA A 56 -11.09 -6.12 -6.14
CA ALA A 56 -11.82 -7.34 -6.42
C ALA A 56 -13.09 -7.46 -5.56
N THR A 57 -13.00 -7.13 -4.28
CA THR A 57 -14.14 -7.11 -3.36
C THR A 57 -15.18 -6.08 -3.78
N GLN A 58 -14.76 -4.86 -4.13
CA GLN A 58 -15.67 -3.81 -4.62
C GLN A 58 -16.46 -4.29 -5.84
N LYS A 59 -15.81 -4.91 -6.82
CA LYS A 59 -16.48 -5.46 -8.02
C LYS A 59 -17.52 -6.53 -7.67
N ARG A 60 -17.21 -7.43 -6.73
CA ARG A 60 -18.14 -8.46 -6.29
C ARG A 60 -19.37 -7.86 -5.60
N LEU A 61 -19.16 -6.87 -4.73
CA LEU A 61 -20.24 -6.17 -4.04
C LEU A 61 -21.14 -5.43 -5.02
N GLN A 62 -20.56 -4.74 -6.00
CA GLN A 62 -21.33 -4.08 -7.07
C GLN A 62 -22.17 -5.08 -7.88
N GLN A 63 -21.61 -6.24 -8.22
CA GLN A 63 -22.36 -7.28 -8.93
C GLN A 63 -23.50 -7.85 -8.05
N SER A 64 -23.23 -8.10 -6.77
CA SER A 64 -24.25 -8.58 -5.84
C SER A 64 -25.40 -7.59 -5.70
N LEU A 65 -25.09 -6.30 -5.58
CA LEU A 65 -26.08 -5.24 -5.51
C LEU A 65 -26.95 -5.19 -6.77
N ARG A 66 -26.33 -5.24 -7.95
CA ARG A 66 -27.04 -5.29 -9.23
C ARG A 66 -27.98 -6.50 -9.34
N ASN A 67 -27.55 -7.66 -8.84
CA ASN A 67 -28.39 -8.86 -8.83
C ASN A 67 -29.64 -8.67 -7.95
N VAL A 68 -29.46 -8.13 -6.75
CA VAL A 68 -30.56 -7.82 -5.82
C VAL A 68 -31.52 -6.80 -6.43
N GLU A 69 -31.00 -5.75 -7.09
CA GLU A 69 -31.83 -4.77 -7.80
C GLU A 69 -32.69 -5.41 -8.90
N MET A 70 -32.13 -6.34 -9.67
CA MET A 70 -32.88 -7.08 -10.71
C MET A 70 -33.93 -8.00 -10.11
N GLU A 71 -33.61 -8.71 -9.02
CA GLU A 71 -34.56 -9.56 -8.30
C GLU A 71 -35.74 -8.72 -7.78
N LEU A 72 -35.48 -7.58 -7.14
CA LEU A 72 -36.52 -6.66 -6.68
C LEU A 72 -37.39 -6.12 -7.83
N ALA A 73 -36.78 -5.77 -8.95
CA ALA A 73 -37.51 -5.32 -10.13
C ALA A 73 -38.41 -6.42 -10.72
N SER A 74 -38.05 -7.70 -10.57
CA SER A 74 -38.86 -8.82 -11.06
C SER A 74 -40.10 -9.11 -10.22
N PHE A 75 -40.17 -8.58 -9.00
CA PHE A 75 -41.35 -8.69 -8.12
C PHE A 75 -42.35 -7.54 -8.30
N SER A 76 -42.02 -6.53 -9.12
CA SER A 76 -42.88 -5.38 -9.44
C SER A 76 -43.56 -5.56 -10.80
#